data_AF-A0AAD4D5D2-F1
#
_entry.id   AF-A0AAD4D5D2-F1
#
_cell.length_a   1.000
_cell.length_b   1.000
_cell.length_c   1.000
_cell.angle_alpha   90.00
_cell.angle_beta   90.00
_cell.angle_gamma   90.00
#
_symmetry.space_group_name_H-M   'P 1'
#
loop_
_entity.id
_entity.type
_entity.pdbx_description
1 polymer ?
#
loop_
_entity_poly.entity_id
_entity_poly.type
_entity_poly.pdbx_seq_one_letter_code
_entity_poly.pdbx_strand_id
1 'polypeptide(L)'
;MPHSYGIRARTRHMFARNFREHGMPIKLTTYLKTYKVGDIVDIKANGAIHKGMPHKFYHGRTGIIYNVTKSAVGIIINKKVGNRFMEKRVNIRIEHIKHSKCRDDFLRRVKENAAAKLQAKTDGVKVNLKRQPVQP
;
A
#
# COMPACT_ATOMS: atom_id res chain seq x y z
N MET A 1 -20.52 20.93 16.58
CA MET A 1 -20.62 19.49 16.19
C MET A 1 -20.83 19.41 14.68
N PRO A 2 -20.21 18.50 13.92
CA PRO A 2 -20.50 18.34 12.49
C PRO A 2 -22.01 18.15 12.27
N HIS A 3 -22.61 18.90 11.35
CA HIS A 3 -24.04 18.76 11.06
C HIS A 3 -24.41 17.44 10.35
N SER A 4 -23.44 16.76 9.70
CA SER A 4 -23.67 15.54 8.93
C SER A 4 -22.54 14.52 9.06
N TYR A 5 -22.89 13.23 9.18
CA TYR A 5 -21.96 12.11 9.41
C TYR A 5 -21.93 11.06 8.28
N GLY A 6 -22.27 11.45 7.05
CA GLY A 6 -22.28 10.53 5.92
C GLY A 6 -20.93 9.85 5.63
N ILE A 7 -20.99 8.68 4.97
CA ILE A 7 -19.83 7.86 4.58
C ILE A 7 -18.77 8.68 3.82
N ARG A 8 -19.21 9.63 3.00
CA ARG A 8 -18.36 10.54 2.20
C ARG A 8 -18.37 11.99 2.70
N ALA A 9 -18.81 12.23 3.94
CA ALA A 9 -18.75 13.59 4.50
C ALA A 9 -17.29 14.07 4.55
N ARG A 10 -17.05 15.32 4.15
CA ARG A 10 -15.72 15.97 4.15
C ARG A 10 -14.67 15.31 3.23
N THR A 11 -15.09 14.64 2.15
CA THR A 11 -14.17 14.02 1.19
C THR A 11 -13.97 14.81 -0.11
N ARG A 12 -14.39 16.10 -0.16
CA ARG A 12 -14.37 16.95 -1.37
C ARG A 12 -13.01 16.89 -2.07
N HIS A 13 -11.93 17.25 -1.37
CA HIS A 13 -10.57 17.20 -1.92
C HIS A 13 -9.94 15.80 -1.87
N MET A 14 -10.38 14.95 -0.93
CA MET A 14 -9.78 13.64 -0.70
C MET A 14 -10.03 12.66 -1.85
N PHE A 15 -11.24 12.70 -2.42
CA PHE A 15 -11.67 11.84 -3.53
C PHE A 15 -11.73 12.58 -4.88
N ALA A 16 -11.54 13.90 -4.88
CA ALA A 16 -11.32 14.64 -6.12
C ALA A 16 -10.12 14.06 -6.85
N ARG A 17 -10.25 13.95 -8.17
CA ARG A 17 -9.14 13.63 -9.05
C ARG A 17 -8.27 14.89 -9.19
N ASN A 18 -6.98 14.71 -9.44
CA ASN A 18 -6.10 15.85 -9.71
C ASN A 18 -6.41 16.45 -11.08
N PHE A 19 -5.92 17.67 -11.31
CA PHE A 19 -5.94 18.29 -12.62
C PHE A 19 -5.28 17.37 -13.67
N ARG A 20 -5.87 17.30 -14.87
CA ARG A 20 -5.46 16.39 -15.98
C ARG A 20 -5.54 14.90 -15.66
N GLU A 21 -6.17 14.51 -14.55
CA GLU A 21 -6.45 13.12 -14.21
C GLU A 21 -7.95 12.77 -14.30
N HIS A 22 -8.77 13.66 -14.88
CA HIS A 22 -10.22 13.49 -15.06
C HIS A 22 -10.53 12.63 -16.31
N GLY A 23 -11.67 11.94 -16.31
CA GLY A 23 -12.16 11.11 -17.43
C GLY A 23 -12.06 9.58 -17.24
N MET A 24 -12.55 8.82 -18.23
CA MET A 24 -12.38 7.36 -18.39
C MET A 24 -11.45 7.07 -19.58
N PRO A 25 -10.70 5.94 -19.60
CA PRO A 25 -10.63 4.88 -18.60
C PRO A 25 -9.40 5.02 -17.70
N ILE A 26 -9.53 4.50 -16.48
CA ILE A 26 -8.37 4.16 -15.66
C ILE A 26 -7.39 3.38 -16.53
N LYS A 27 -6.09 3.73 -16.45
CA LYS A 27 -5.04 3.03 -17.22
C LYS A 27 -5.24 1.53 -17.09
N LEU A 28 -5.30 0.82 -18.22
CA LEU A 28 -5.48 -0.64 -18.26
C LEU A 28 -4.46 -1.37 -17.39
N THR A 29 -3.28 -0.77 -17.20
CA THR A 29 -2.25 -1.23 -16.26
C THR A 29 -2.73 -1.42 -14.83
N THR A 30 -3.76 -0.71 -14.37
CA THR A 30 -4.35 -0.91 -13.05
C THR A 30 -5.05 -2.26 -12.95
N TYR A 31 -5.74 -2.68 -14.02
CA TYR A 31 -6.47 -3.95 -14.09
C TYR A 31 -5.54 -5.14 -14.33
N LEU A 32 -4.48 -4.94 -15.12
CA LEU A 32 -3.51 -6.00 -15.46
C LEU A 32 -2.51 -6.29 -14.33
N LYS A 33 -2.48 -5.46 -13.27
CA LYS A 33 -1.62 -5.73 -12.12
C LYS A 33 -2.09 -6.95 -11.35
N THR A 34 -1.23 -7.95 -11.29
CA THR A 34 -1.45 -9.14 -10.48
C THR A 34 -1.17 -8.83 -9.01
N TYR A 35 -2.06 -9.26 -8.12
CA TYR A 35 -1.89 -9.16 -6.68
C TYR A 35 -1.84 -10.57 -6.09
N LYS A 36 -0.98 -10.78 -5.10
CA LYS A 36 -0.83 -12.04 -4.38
C LYS A 36 -1.11 -11.85 -2.88
N VAL A 37 -1.44 -12.93 -2.21
CA VAL A 37 -1.57 -12.95 -0.75
C VAL A 37 -0.20 -12.64 -0.12
N GLY A 38 -0.18 -11.75 0.86
CA GLY A 38 1.05 -11.28 1.51
C GLY A 38 1.70 -10.05 0.87
N ASP A 39 1.23 -9.59 -0.28
CA ASP A 39 1.71 -8.33 -0.87
C ASP A 39 1.31 -7.13 -0.01
N ILE A 40 2.18 -6.12 0.02
CA ILE A 40 1.94 -4.86 0.72
C ILE A 40 1.39 -3.84 -0.26
N VAL A 41 0.22 -3.29 0.06
CA VAL A 41 -0.52 -2.41 -0.84
C VAL A 41 -0.99 -1.15 -0.14
N ASP A 42 -1.03 -0.07 -0.91
CA ASP A 42 -1.58 1.21 -0.49
C ASP A 42 -3.01 1.36 -0.99
N ILE A 43 -3.90 1.80 -0.11
CA ILE A 43 -5.28 2.10 -0.43
C ILE A 43 -5.37 3.54 -0.87
N LYS A 44 -5.67 3.76 -2.14
CA LYS A 44 -5.88 5.09 -2.72
C LYS A 44 -7.17 5.08 -3.52
N ALA A 45 -8.23 5.59 -2.91
CA ALA A 45 -9.53 5.72 -3.56
C ALA A 45 -9.42 6.55 -4.84
N ASN A 46 -10.13 6.08 -5.86
CA ASN A 46 -10.22 6.73 -7.16
C ASN A 46 -11.66 7.20 -7.35
N GLY A 47 -11.87 8.53 -7.38
CA GLY A 47 -13.20 9.13 -7.49
C GLY A 47 -13.98 8.76 -8.76
N ALA A 48 -13.31 8.29 -9.82
CA ALA A 48 -13.97 7.90 -11.06
C ALA A 48 -14.77 6.58 -10.95
N ILE A 49 -14.44 5.73 -9.98
CA ILE A 49 -15.12 4.45 -9.75
C ILE A 49 -15.77 4.48 -8.38
N HIS A 50 -17.09 4.32 -8.34
CA HIS A 50 -17.84 4.41 -7.09
C HIS A 50 -17.98 3.05 -6.37
N LYS A 51 -17.95 1.95 -7.13
CA LYS A 51 -18.11 0.59 -6.58
C LYS A 51 -16.84 0.16 -5.84
N GLY A 52 -16.99 -0.51 -4.71
CA GLY A 52 -15.86 -1.03 -3.93
C GLY A 52 -14.93 0.05 -3.34
N MET A 53 -15.37 1.31 -3.32
CA MET A 53 -14.62 2.43 -2.75
C MET A 53 -14.50 2.27 -1.23
N PRO A 54 -13.31 2.45 -0.65
CA PRO A 54 -13.13 2.38 0.80
C PRO A 54 -13.76 3.55 1.52
N HIS A 55 -14.10 3.36 2.80
CA HIS A 55 -14.42 4.48 3.68
C HIS A 55 -13.20 5.41 3.83
N LYS A 56 -13.43 6.72 3.91
CA LYS A 56 -12.40 7.77 3.92
C LYS A 56 -11.26 7.56 4.93
N PHE A 57 -11.55 6.90 6.05
CA PHE A 57 -10.54 6.56 7.08
C PHE A 57 -9.39 5.70 6.53
N TYR A 58 -9.69 4.78 5.60
CA TYR A 58 -8.71 3.84 5.05
C TYR A 58 -7.93 4.41 3.87
N HIS A 59 -8.33 5.58 3.35
CA HIS A 59 -7.59 6.24 2.28
C HIS A 59 -6.19 6.64 2.75
N GLY A 60 -5.17 6.31 1.97
CA GLY A 60 -3.76 6.53 2.29
C GLY A 60 -3.19 5.54 3.30
N ARG A 61 -3.92 4.48 3.69
CA ARG A 61 -3.39 3.44 4.56
C ARG A 61 -2.73 2.34 3.74
N THR A 62 -1.63 1.85 4.25
CA THR A 62 -0.95 0.65 3.74
C THR A 62 -1.45 -0.57 4.52
N GLY A 63 -1.66 -1.68 3.84
CA GLY A 63 -2.09 -2.93 4.44
C GLY A 63 -1.52 -4.14 3.71
N ILE A 64 -1.83 -5.32 4.23
CA ILE A 64 -1.37 -6.60 3.69
C ILE A 64 -2.56 -7.32 3.08
N ILE A 65 -2.37 -7.89 1.89
CA ILE A 65 -3.41 -8.69 1.24
C ILE A 65 -3.57 -10.02 1.98
N TYR A 66 -4.80 -10.34 2.40
CA TYR A 66 -5.13 -11.64 2.99
C TYR A 66 -5.90 -12.55 2.04
N ASN A 67 -6.69 -12.00 1.12
CA ASN A 67 -7.34 -12.75 0.05
C ASN A 67 -7.35 -11.96 -1.25
N VAL A 68 -7.47 -12.68 -2.36
CA VAL A 68 -7.72 -12.11 -3.69
C VAL A 68 -9.01 -12.73 -4.23
N THR A 69 -9.92 -11.89 -4.73
CA THR A 69 -11.16 -12.31 -5.39
C THR A 69 -11.14 -11.88 -6.86
N LYS A 70 -12.17 -12.25 -7.63
CA LYS A 70 -12.27 -11.96 -9.08
C LYS A 70 -12.05 -10.48 -9.45
N SER A 71 -12.52 -9.54 -8.64
CA SER A 71 -12.46 -8.09 -8.97
C SER A 71 -11.96 -7.20 -7.82
N ALA A 72 -11.70 -7.80 -6.66
CA ALA A 72 -11.36 -7.10 -5.44
C ALA A 72 -10.33 -7.88 -4.63
N VAL A 73 -9.73 -7.19 -3.68
CA VAL A 73 -8.71 -7.71 -2.79
C VAL A 73 -9.15 -7.46 -1.36
N GLY A 74 -8.99 -8.47 -0.51
CA GLY A 74 -9.15 -8.35 0.92
C GLY A 74 -7.85 -7.86 1.56
N ILE A 75 -7.90 -6.73 2.26
CA ILE A 75 -6.73 -6.10 2.89
C ILE A 75 -6.91 -6.05 4.41
N ILE A 76 -5.86 -6.44 5.13
CA ILE A 76 -5.74 -6.28 6.58
C ILE A 76 -5.08 -4.93 6.90
N ILE A 77 -5.73 -4.14 7.76
CA ILE A 77 -5.25 -2.82 8.21
C ILE A 77 -5.51 -2.68 9.71
N ASN A 78 -4.56 -2.10 10.42
CA ASN A 78 -4.76 -1.73 11.83
C ASN A 78 -5.44 -0.35 11.96
N LYS A 79 -6.58 -0.32 12.63
CA LYS A 79 -7.30 0.91 12.99
C LYS A 79 -7.24 1.13 14.50
N LYS A 80 -6.79 2.31 14.93
CA LYS A 80 -6.91 2.73 16.32
C LYS A 80 -8.39 3.00 16.65
N VAL A 81 -8.91 2.34 17.67
CA VAL A 81 -10.28 2.55 18.19
C VAL A 81 -10.17 2.72 19.70
N GLY A 82 -10.43 3.95 20.16
CA GLY A 82 -10.14 4.34 21.54
C GLY A 82 -8.65 4.12 21.85
N ASN A 83 -8.39 3.26 22.84
CA ASN A 83 -7.05 3.07 23.41
C ASN A 83 -6.26 1.93 22.76
N ARG A 84 -6.87 1.15 21.86
CA ARG A 84 -6.23 -0.04 21.27
C ARG A 84 -6.23 -0.03 19.76
N PHE A 85 -5.28 -0.76 19.18
CA PHE A 85 -5.29 -1.08 17.76
C PHE A 85 -6.14 -2.33 17.53
N MET A 86 -7.03 -2.24 16.54
CA MET A 86 -7.83 -3.36 16.07
C MET A 86 -7.50 -3.67 14.63
N GLU A 87 -7.32 -4.95 14.34
CA GLU A 87 -7.29 -5.45 12.97
C GLU A 87 -8.65 -5.20 12.31
N LYS A 88 -8.63 -4.65 11.10
CA LYS A 88 -9.80 -4.47 10.24
C LYS A 88 -9.50 -5.09 8.89
N ARG A 89 -10.40 -5.97 8.45
CA ARG A 89 -10.40 -6.57 7.12
C ARG A 89 -11.34 -5.77 6.22
N VAL A 90 -10.82 -5.28 5.10
CA VAL A 90 -11.57 -4.44 4.17
C VAL A 90 -11.46 -5.02 2.77
N ASN A 91 -12.60 -5.22 2.12
CA ASN A 91 -12.65 -5.66 0.73
C ASN A 91 -12.72 -4.43 -0.17
N ILE A 92 -11.72 -4.27 -1.02
CA ILE A 92 -11.54 -3.08 -1.86
C ILE A 92 -11.29 -3.53 -3.29
N ARG A 93 -11.89 -2.84 -4.26
CA ARG A 93 -11.65 -3.15 -5.67
C ARG A 93 -10.27 -2.72 -6.14
N ILE A 94 -9.77 -3.39 -7.18
CA ILE A 94 -8.42 -3.22 -7.74
C ILE A 94 -8.15 -1.75 -8.16
N GLU A 95 -9.17 -1.00 -8.60
CA GLU A 95 -9.03 0.40 -9.01
C GLU A 95 -8.61 1.35 -7.88
N HIS A 96 -8.79 0.93 -6.63
CA HIS A 96 -8.50 1.73 -5.45
C HIS A 96 -7.25 1.27 -4.71
N ILE A 97 -6.48 0.36 -5.32
CA ILE A 97 -5.32 -0.29 -4.72
C ILE A 97 -4.10 0.00 -5.57
N LYS A 98 -2.96 0.21 -4.91
CA LYS A 98 -1.65 0.32 -5.55
C LYS A 98 -0.66 -0.58 -4.81
N HIS A 99 0.27 -1.20 -5.53
CA HIS A 99 1.43 -1.83 -4.91
C HIS A 99 2.24 -0.77 -4.16
N SER A 100 2.56 -1.05 -2.90
CA SER A 100 3.34 -0.15 -2.08
C SER A 100 4.82 -0.34 -2.35
N LYS A 101 5.56 0.77 -2.48
CA LYS A 101 7.02 0.76 -2.66
C LYS A 101 7.79 0.72 -1.34
N CYS A 102 7.09 0.72 -0.20
CA CYS A 102 7.72 0.82 1.13
C CYS A 102 8.70 -0.33 1.43
N ARG A 103 8.51 -1.50 0.81
CA ARG A 103 9.33 -2.70 1.03
C ARG A 103 10.39 -2.92 -0.05
N ASP A 104 10.35 -2.19 -1.16
CA ASP A 104 11.23 -2.43 -2.32
C ASP A 104 12.71 -2.24 -1.96
N ASP A 105 13.04 -1.13 -1.28
CA ASP A 105 14.42 -0.84 -0.85
C ASP A 105 14.95 -1.89 0.12
N PHE A 106 14.10 -2.34 1.05
CA PHE A 106 14.46 -3.39 1.99
C PHE A 106 14.78 -4.70 1.26
N LEU A 107 13.97 -5.10 0.28
CA LEU A 107 14.18 -6.32 -0.49
C LEU A 107 15.45 -6.25 -1.35
N ARG A 108 15.70 -5.10 -1.99
CA ARG A 108 16.93 -4.86 -2.74
C ARG A 108 18.15 -5.04 -1.83
N ARG A 109 18.15 -4.41 -0.65
CA ARG A 109 19.23 -4.53 0.33
C ARG A 109 19.45 -5.97 0.80
N VAL A 110 18.38 -6.74 1.03
CA VAL A 110 18.51 -8.16 1.43
C VAL A 110 19.27 -8.96 0.37
N LYS A 111 18.99 -8.71 -0.92
CA LYS A 111 19.70 -9.37 -2.03
C LYS A 111 21.17 -8.92 -2.11
N GLU A 112 21.42 -7.61 -2.02
CA GLU A 112 22.78 -7.04 -2.04
C GLU A 112 23.63 -7.58 -0.88
N ASN A 113 23.08 -7.59 0.34
CA ASN A 113 23.76 -8.12 1.52
C ASN A 113 24.04 -9.62 1.40
N ALA A 114 23.14 -10.39 0.80
CA ALA A 114 23.35 -11.82 0.58
C ALA A 114 24.49 -12.07 -0.42
N ALA A 115 24.56 -11.28 -1.51
CA ALA A 115 25.66 -11.36 -2.47
C ALA A 115 27.01 -10.98 -1.84
N ALA A 116 27.04 -9.87 -1.09
CA ALA A 116 28.25 -9.44 -0.38
C ALA A 116 28.73 -10.48 0.65
N LYS A 117 27.80 -11.14 1.34
CA LYS A 117 28.12 -12.22 2.28
C LYS A 117 28.73 -13.44 1.59
N LEU A 118 28.23 -13.79 0.41
CA LEU A 118 28.75 -14.90 -0.38
C LEU A 118 30.19 -14.60 -0.85
N GLN A 119 30.43 -13.41 -1.39
CA GLN A 119 31.76 -12.96 -1.83
C GLN A 119 32.75 -12.96 -0.65
N ALA A 120 32.38 -12.34 0.47
CA ALA A 120 33.20 -12.30 1.68
C ALA A 120 33.57 -13.72 2.20
N LYS A 121 32.67 -14.69 2.05
CA LYS A 121 32.94 -16.09 2.41
C LYS A 121 33.98 -16.73 1.47
N THR A 122 33.90 -16.45 0.16
CA THR A 122 34.88 -16.93 -0.82
C THR A 122 36.26 -16.32 -0.58
N ASP A 123 36.31 -15.02 -0.28
CA ASP A 123 37.56 -14.28 -0.10
C ASP A 123 38.17 -14.46 1.31
N GLY A 124 37.43 -15.07 2.25
CA GLY A 124 37.86 -15.26 3.65
C GLY A 124 37.84 -13.97 4.49
N VAL A 125 37.26 -12.88 3.97
CA VAL A 125 37.21 -11.57 4.63
C VAL A 125 35.91 -11.41 5.44
N LYS A 126 35.96 -10.65 6.54
CA LYS A 126 34.75 -10.28 7.30
C LYS A 126 34.15 -8.98 6.74
N VAL A 127 32.85 -8.98 6.43
CA VAL A 127 32.12 -7.81 5.91
C VAL A 127 31.13 -7.25 6.95
N ASN A 128 31.09 -5.93 7.10
CA ASN A 128 30.07 -5.24 7.92
C ASN A 128 28.85 -4.87 7.06
N LEU A 129 27.69 -5.46 7.36
CA LEU A 129 26.44 -5.27 6.61
C LEU A 129 25.47 -4.28 7.28
N LYS A 130 25.89 -3.63 8.38
CA LYS A 130 25.08 -2.63 9.08
C LYS A 130 25.06 -1.32 8.30
N ARG A 131 23.90 -0.65 8.32
CA ARG A 131 23.79 0.73 7.82
C ARG A 131 24.55 1.66 8.76
N GLN A 132 25.41 2.50 8.22
CA GLN A 132 26.09 3.55 8.98
C GLN A 132 25.39 4.89 8.72
N PRO A 133 25.23 5.74 9.75
CA PRO A 133 24.80 7.13 9.54
C PRO A 133 25.90 7.92 8.82
N VAL A 134 25.53 9.08 8.28
CA VAL A 134 26.48 10.05 7.73
C VAL A 134 27.51 10.41 8.81
N GLN A 135 28.80 10.31 8.47
CA GLN A 135 29.91 10.62 9.39
C GLN A 135 30.23 12.13 9.35
N PRO A 136 30.85 12.69 10.41
CA PRO A 136 31.26 14.10 10.47
C PRO A 136 32.19 14.53 9.34
#